data_AF-V2ZKM8-F1
#
_entry.id   AF-V2ZKM8-F1
#
_cell.length_a   1.000
_cell.length_b   1.000
_cell.length_c   1.000
_cell.angle_alpha   90.00
_cell.angle_beta   90.00
_cell.angle_gamma   90.00
#
_symmetry.space_group_name_H-M   'P 1'
#
loop_
_entity.id
_entity.type
_entity.pdbx_description
1 polymer ?
#
loop_
_entity_poly.entity_id
_entity_poly.type
_entity_poly.pdbx_seq_one_letter_code
_entity_poly.pdbx_strand_id
1 'polypeptide(L)'
;MESELRKIPGVGPSMARRLERIGCPTLESLRGQDPEELYRRDCLTQGGPVDRCVLYVYRLAVHYAQHGQCPPDRQNWWDWKD
;
A
#
# COMPACT_ATOMS: atom_id res chain seq x y z
N MET A 1 -13.37 -12.32 -7.85
CA MET A 1 -13.02 -12.23 -6.41
C MET A 1 -12.42 -10.86 -6.17
N GLU A 2 -12.94 -10.11 -5.20
CA GLU A 2 -12.29 -8.87 -4.78
C GLU A 2 -11.02 -9.20 -4.00
N SER A 3 -9.90 -8.59 -4.38
CA SER A 3 -8.63 -8.72 -3.65
C SER A 3 -8.82 -8.27 -2.20
N GLU A 4 -8.32 -9.04 -1.23
CA GLU A 4 -8.44 -8.67 0.19
C GLU A 4 -7.71 -7.37 0.53
N LEU A 5 -6.76 -6.95 -0.30
CA LEU A 5 -6.09 -5.65 -0.23
C LEU A 5 -7.09 -4.49 -0.30
N ARG A 6 -8.28 -4.70 -0.88
CA ARG A 6 -9.36 -3.71 -0.93
C ARG A 6 -10.07 -3.50 0.41
N LYS A 7 -9.76 -4.30 1.44
CA LYS A 7 -10.18 -4.04 2.82
C LYS A 7 -9.41 -2.88 3.44
N ILE A 8 -8.24 -2.56 2.90
CA ILE A 8 -7.41 -1.45 3.36
C ILE A 8 -8.10 -0.12 2.99
N PRO A 9 -8.33 0.78 3.96
CA PRO A 9 -8.85 2.12 3.68
C PRO A 9 -8.00 2.86 2.64
N GLY A 10 -8.64 3.45 1.62
CA GLY A 10 -7.93 4.16 0.55
C GLY A 10 -7.30 3.28 -0.53
N VAL A 11 -7.33 1.94 -0.42
CA VAL A 11 -6.85 1.03 -1.46
C VAL A 11 -8.00 0.62 -2.38
N GLY A 12 -8.09 1.30 -3.53
CA GLY A 12 -8.99 0.93 -4.61
C GLY A 12 -8.47 -0.23 -5.48
N PRO A 13 -9.26 -0.70 -6.46
CA PRO A 13 -8.88 -1.79 -7.37
C PRO A 13 -7.55 -1.57 -8.10
N SER A 14 -7.23 -0.32 -8.45
CA SER A 14 -5.97 0.01 -9.11
C SER A 14 -4.77 -0.14 -8.19
N MET A 15 -4.90 0.20 -6.90
CA MET A 15 -3.80 0.03 -5.93
C MET A 15 -3.63 -1.41 -5.48
N ALA A 16 -4.72 -2.17 -5.35
CA ALA A 16 -4.64 -3.61 -5.13
C ALA A 16 -3.83 -4.30 -6.25
N ARG A 17 -4.14 -4.00 -7.52
CA ARG A 17 -3.37 -4.53 -8.67
C ARG A 17 -1.91 -4.09 -8.68
N ARG A 18 -1.63 -2.88 -8.21
CA ARG A 18 -0.27 -2.36 -8.11
C ARG A 18 0.54 -3.13 -7.07
N LEU A 19 -0.04 -3.33 -5.87
CA LEU A 19 0.52 -4.16 -4.81
C LEU A 19 0.78 -5.60 -5.30
N GLU A 20 -0.18 -6.20 -6.00
CA GLU A 20 -0.03 -7.52 -6.62
C GLU A 20 1.16 -7.57 -7.59
N ARG A 21 1.32 -6.55 -8.45
CA ARG A 21 2.42 -6.47 -9.43
C ARG A 21 3.81 -6.35 -8.80
N ILE A 22 3.93 -5.68 -7.65
CA ILE A 22 5.20 -5.56 -6.93
C ILE A 22 5.48 -6.74 -5.98
N GLY A 23 4.71 -7.83 -6.10
CA GLY A 23 4.91 -9.07 -5.35
C GLY A 23 4.19 -9.11 -3.99
N CYS A 24 3.19 -8.25 -3.76
CA CYS A 24 2.41 -8.19 -2.54
C CYS A 24 0.91 -8.45 -2.79
N PRO A 25 0.51 -9.70 -3.12
CA PRO A 25 -0.87 -10.01 -3.49
C PRO A 25 -1.85 -10.13 -2.30
N THR A 26 -1.34 -10.19 -1.07
CA THR A 26 -2.13 -10.48 0.14
C THR A 26 -1.78 -9.54 1.29
N LEU A 27 -2.66 -9.41 2.28
CA LEU A 27 -2.38 -8.68 3.52
C LEU A 27 -1.18 -9.30 4.25
N GLU A 28 -1.05 -10.62 4.22
CA GLU A 28 0.08 -11.33 4.80
C GLU A 28 1.40 -10.95 4.10
N SER A 29 1.41 -10.87 2.76
CA SER A 29 2.62 -10.50 2.00
C SER A 29 3.09 -9.05 2.26
N LEU A 30 2.17 -8.17 2.68
CA LEU A 30 2.47 -6.79 3.06
C LEU A 30 3.01 -6.67 4.49
N ARG A 31 2.73 -7.65 5.36
CA ARG A 31 3.10 -7.59 6.76
C ARG A 31 4.62 -7.61 6.90
N GLY A 32 5.16 -6.58 7.54
CA GLY A 32 6.60 -6.46 7.77
C GLY A 32 7.41 -5.98 6.56
N GLN A 33 6.76 -5.64 5.45
CA GLN A 33 7.44 -4.95 4.33
C GLN A 33 7.79 -3.52 4.73
N ASP A 34 8.83 -2.98 4.12
CA ASP A 34 9.14 -1.55 4.19
C ASP A 34 8.36 -0.80 3.09
N PRO A 35 7.48 0.17 3.43
CA PRO A 35 6.77 0.99 2.45
C PRO A 35 7.67 1.69 1.44
N GLU A 36 8.88 2.11 1.84
CA GLU A 36 9.83 2.78 0.96
C GLU A 36 10.41 1.81 -0.08
N GLU A 37 10.66 0.56 0.34
CA GLU A 37 11.05 -0.53 -0.57
C GLU A 37 9.93 -0.86 -1.56
N LEU A 38 8.67 -0.94 -1.10
CA LEU A 38 7.52 -1.15 -1.98
C LEU A 38 7.40 -0.04 -3.03
N TYR A 39 7.58 1.21 -2.62
CA TYR A 39 7.61 2.36 -3.53
C TYR A 39 8.74 2.28 -4.56
N ARG A 40 9.95 1.91 -4.12
CA ARG A 40 11.10 1.73 -5.03
C ARG A 40 10.83 0.61 -6.05
N ARG A 41 10.26 -0.52 -5.63
CA ARG A 41 9.86 -1.61 -6.53
C ARG A 41 8.80 -1.18 -7.53
N ASP A 42 7.85 -0.37 -7.10
CA ASP A 42 6.81 0.17 -7.98
C ASP A 42 7.39 1.11 -9.04
N CYS A 43 8.32 1.99 -8.66
CA CYS A 43 9.04 2.85 -9.59
C CYS A 43 9.80 2.02 -10.64
N LEU A 44 10.50 0.97 -10.20
CA LEU A 44 11.21 0.06 -11.11
C LEU A 44 10.25 -0.66 -12.06
N THR A 45 9.10 -1.12 -11.55
CA THR A 45 8.08 -1.84 -12.33
C THR A 45 7.40 -0.93 -13.35
N GLN A 46 7.24 0.36 -13.04
CA GLN A 46 6.69 1.36 -13.97
C GLN A 46 7.72 1.99 -14.91
N GLY A 47 9.00 1.67 -14.76
CA GLY A 47 10.07 2.22 -15.58
C GLY A 47 10.41 3.68 -15.25
N GLY A 48 10.03 4.18 -14.08
CA GLY A 48 10.30 5.56 -13.66
C GLY A 48 9.66 5.93 -12.32
N PRO A 49 9.97 7.12 -11.78
CA PRO A 49 9.37 7.62 -10.55
C PRO A 49 7.85 7.71 -10.67
N VAL A 50 7.14 7.22 -9.66
CA VAL A 50 5.68 7.36 -9.54
C VAL A 50 5.36 8.53 -8.62
N ASP A 51 4.10 8.96 -8.58
CA ASP A 51 3.70 10.02 -7.67
C ASP A 51 3.97 9.64 -6.21
N ARG A 52 4.50 10.59 -5.44
CA ARG A 52 4.83 10.38 -4.02
C ARG A 52 3.62 10.02 -3.17
N CYS A 53 2.39 10.36 -3.60
CA CYS A 53 1.17 9.93 -2.92
C CYS A 53 1.01 8.40 -2.85
N VAL A 54 1.62 7.66 -3.78
CA VAL A 54 1.62 6.19 -3.78
C VAL A 54 2.39 5.65 -2.58
N LEU A 55 3.50 6.30 -2.17
CA LEU A 55 4.23 5.95 -0.95
C LEU A 55 3.33 6.02 0.29
N TYR A 56 2.45 7.02 0.35
CA TYR A 56 1.57 7.21 1.51
C TYR A 56 0.53 6.08 1.60
N VAL A 57 0.04 5.63 0.44
CA VAL A 57 -0.81 4.44 0.34
C VAL A 57 -0.05 3.19 0.81
N TYR A 58 1.23 3.03 0.47
CA TYR A 58 2.02 1.89 0.95
C TYR A 58 2.27 1.92 2.45
N ARG A 59 2.52 3.10 3.03
CA ARG A 59 2.65 3.27 4.48
C ARG A 59 1.38 2.85 5.20
N LEU A 60 0.23 3.32 4.72
CA LEU A 60 -1.09 2.92 5.22
C LEU A 60 -1.29 1.40 5.06
N ALA A 61 -1.01 0.85 3.88
CA ALA A 61 -1.24 -0.57 3.57
C ALA A 61 -0.41 -1.51 4.46
N VAL A 62 0.88 -1.21 4.66
CA VAL A 62 1.76 -1.98 5.55
C VAL A 62 1.28 -1.88 7.00
N HIS A 63 0.93 -0.68 7.46
CA HIS A 63 0.41 -0.50 8.81
C HIS A 63 -0.88 -1.31 9.03
N TYR A 64 -1.83 -1.22 8.09
CA TYR A 64 -3.08 -1.97 8.15
C TYR A 64 -2.82 -3.49 8.13
N ALA A 65 -1.90 -3.96 7.29
CA ALA A 65 -1.52 -5.38 7.26
C ALA A 65 -0.91 -5.87 8.59
N GLN A 66 -0.15 -5.01 9.27
CA GLN A 66 0.45 -5.30 10.58
C GLN A 66 -0.58 -5.29 11.73
N HIS A 67 -1.50 -4.33 11.76
CA HIS A 67 -2.37 -4.08 12.91
C HIS A 67 -3.83 -4.52 12.71
N GLY A 68 -4.24 -4.78 11.47
CA GLY A 68 -5.62 -5.08 11.08
C GLY A 68 -6.55 -3.86 11.04
N GLN A 69 -6.10 -2.69 11.50
CA GLN A 69 -6.87 -1.46 11.52
C GLN A 69 -5.97 -0.22 11.37
N CYS A 70 -6.53 0.88 10.86
CA CYS A 70 -5.89 2.19 10.88
C CYS A 70 -6.24 2.93 12.18
N PRO A 71 -5.36 3.84 12.67
CA PRO A 71 -5.70 4.75 13.74
C PRO A 71 -6.95 5.59 13.39
N PRO A 72 -7.81 5.93 14.37
CA PRO A 72 -9.03 6.72 14.12
C PRO A 72 -8.77 8.07 13.45
N ASP A 73 -7.61 8.67 13.74
CA ASP A 73 -7.12 9.95 13.24
C ASP A 73 -6.37 9.85 11.89
N ARG A 74 -6.13 8.63 11.38
CA ARG A 74 -5.35 8.38 10.16
C ARG A 74 -6.04 7.40 9.21
N GLN A 75 -7.31 7.68 8.90
CA GLN A 75 -8.13 6.83 8.05
C GLN A 75 -7.87 7.05 6.56
N ASN A 76 -7.27 8.18 6.18
CA ASN A 76 -7.01 8.51 4.78
C ASN A 76 -5.54 8.33 4.44
N TRP A 77 -5.25 7.99 3.19
CA TRP A 77 -3.86 7.81 2.74
C TRP A 77 -3.01 9.09 2.88
N TRP A 78 -3.60 10.29 2.76
CA TRP A 78 -2.85 11.54 2.91
C TRP A 78 -2.39 11.82 4.35
N ASP A 79 -2.97 11.14 5.34
CA ASP A 79 -2.55 11.20 6.74
C ASP A 79 -1.20 10.49 6.96
N TRP A 80 -0.69 9.79 5.94
CA TRP A 80 0.56 9.00 5.95
C TRP A 80 1.68 9.64 5.12
N LYS A 81 1.59 10.96 4.89
CA LYS A 81 2.54 11.72 4.07
C LYS A 81 3.91 11.94 4.74
N ASP A 82 3.91 11.98 6.07
CA ASP A 82 5.07 12.26 6.94
C ASP A 82 5.82 10.96 7.26
#